data_AF-A0A0V1AI56-F1
#
_entry.id   AF-A0A0V1AI56-F1
#
_cell.length_a   1.000
_cell.length_b   1.000
_cell.length_c   1.000
_cell.angle_alpha   90.00
_cell.angle_beta   90.00
_cell.angle_gamma   90.00
#
_symmetry.space_group_name_H-M   'P 1'
#
loop_
_entity.id
_entity.type
_entity.pdbx_description
1 polymer ?
#
loop_
_entity_poly.entity_id
_entity_poly.type
_entity_poly.pdbx_seq_one_letter_code
_entity_poly.pdbx_strand_id
1 'polypeptide(L)'
;MYVDDIVFSVDEDDVARETVRQLVSLMKKGGFHLTKWVSNLSTVLADVPSEDILGKNTSTSKILGIVWDSANDELAYSVLSDVDPWSRDTKRQLISVTAKVYDPLGHLSPYLIKAK
;
A
#
# COMPACT_ATOMS: atom_id res chain seq x y z
N MET A 1 6.12 -9.26 2.26
CA MET A 1 4.86 -10.01 2.04
C MET A 1 4.05 -9.90 3.31
N TYR A 2 2.81 -9.43 3.20
CA TYR A 2 1.87 -9.31 4.30
C TYR A 2 0.57 -9.98 3.90
N VAL A 3 0.29 -11.15 4.47
CA VAL A 3 -0.84 -12.00 4.09
C VAL A 3 -0.85 -12.22 2.56
N ASP A 4 -1.82 -11.64 1.85
CA ASP A 4 -2.01 -11.77 0.40
C ASP A 4 -1.27 -10.69 -0.41
N ASP A 5 -0.75 -9.65 0.24
CA ASP A 5 -0.10 -8.51 -0.43
C ASP A 5 1.43 -8.68 -0.46
N ILE A 6 2.01 -8.45 -1.63
CA ILE A 6 3.47 -8.37 -1.81
C ILE A 6 3.83 -6.94 -2.18
N VAL A 7 4.66 -6.33 -1.34
CA VAL A 7 5.20 -4.98 -1.54
C VAL A 7 6.71 -5.08 -1.41
N PHE A 8 7.42 -4.50 -2.35
CA PHE A 8 8.87 -4.38 -2.36
C PHE A 8 9.25 -3.06 -3.02
N SER A 9 10.42 -2.55 -2.64
CA SER A 9 11.04 -1.36 -3.22
C SER A 9 12.49 -1.70 -3.53
N VAL A 10 12.97 -1.22 -4.66
CA VAL A 10 14.34 -1.41 -5.15
C VAL A 10 14.79 -0.11 -5.81
N ASP A 11 16.09 0.15 -5.74
CA ASP A 11 16.66 1.42 -6.22
C ASP A 11 16.87 1.47 -7.74
N GLU A 12 16.96 0.31 -8.40
CA GLU A 12 17.25 0.19 -9.84
C GLU A 12 16.09 -0.43 -10.64
N ASP A 13 15.71 0.23 -11.73
CA ASP A 13 14.62 -0.18 -12.63
C ASP A 13 14.80 -1.58 -13.22
N ASP A 14 16.03 -1.91 -13.65
CA ASP A 14 16.34 -3.22 -14.25
C ASP A 14 16.21 -4.34 -13.22
N VAL A 15 16.65 -4.09 -11.99
CA VAL A 15 16.49 -5.01 -10.86
C VAL A 15 15.01 -5.17 -10.53
N ALA A 16 14.23 -4.10 -10.55
CA ALA A 16 12.78 -4.14 -10.32
C ALA A 16 12.09 -5.06 -11.33
N ARG A 17 12.39 -4.88 -12.62
CA ARG A 17 11.81 -5.67 -13.70
C ARG A 17 12.17 -7.14 -13.59
N GLU A 18 13.43 -7.45 -13.32
CA GLU A 18 13.87 -8.83 -13.14
C GLU A 18 13.21 -9.47 -11.91
N THR A 19 13.08 -8.72 -10.81
CA THR A 19 12.39 -9.17 -9.59
C THR A 19 10.94 -9.51 -9.87
N VAL A 20 10.21 -8.67 -10.62
CA VAL A 20 8.82 -8.94 -11.03
C VAL A 20 8.73 -10.25 -11.82
N ARG A 21 9.61 -10.45 -12.81
CA ARG A 21 9.64 -11.68 -13.62
C ARG A 21 9.90 -12.93 -12.78
N GLN A 22 10.89 -12.86 -11.89
CA GLN A 22 11.22 -13.95 -10.99
C GLN A 22 10.06 -14.27 -10.05
N LEU A 23 9.42 -13.24 -9.50
CA LEU A 23 8.28 -13.40 -8.60
C LEU A 23 7.09 -14.05 -9.31
N VAL A 24 6.73 -13.59 -10.51
CA VAL A 24 5.66 -14.20 -11.33
C VAL A 24 5.98 -15.66 -11.62
N SER A 25 7.22 -15.98 -12.00
CA SER A 25 7.64 -17.36 -12.29
C SER A 25 7.57 -18.26 -11.05
N LEU A 26 8.04 -17.78 -9.91
CA LEU A 26 8.04 -18.52 -8.65
C LEU A 26 6.62 -18.75 -8.13
N MET A 27 5.77 -17.72 -8.14
CA MET A 27 4.38 -17.84 -7.68
C MET A 27 3.59 -18.77 -8.59
N LYS A 28 3.80 -18.70 -9.91
CA LYS A 28 3.18 -19.62 -10.87
C LYS A 28 3.58 -21.08 -10.62
N LYS A 29 4.85 -21.34 -10.26
CA LYS A 29 5.30 -22.69 -9.84
C LYS A 29 4.62 -23.16 -8.56
N GLY A 30 4.32 -22.23 -7.65
CA GLY A 30 3.55 -22.48 -6.43
C GLY A 30 2.04 -22.60 -6.65
N GLY A 31 1.54 -22.40 -7.88
CA GLY A 31 0.11 -22.41 -8.18
C GLY A 31 -0.63 -21.12 -7.83
N PHE A 32 0.10 -20.05 -7.50
CA PHE A 32 -0.46 -18.73 -7.17
C PHE A 32 -0.39 -17.81 -8.38
N HIS A 33 -1.52 -17.18 -8.71
CA HIS A 33 -1.60 -16.15 -9.76
C HIS A 33 -1.58 -14.77 -9.11
N LEU A 34 -0.50 -14.01 -9.34
CA LEU A 34 -0.38 -12.65 -8.83
C LEU A 34 -1.16 -11.69 -9.74
N THR A 35 -2.05 -10.92 -9.13
CA THR A 35 -2.91 -9.94 -9.80
C THR A 35 -2.76 -8.57 -9.16
N LYS A 36 -3.35 -7.55 -9.78
CA LYS A 36 -3.40 -6.16 -9.30
C LYS A 36 -2.02 -5.52 -9.12
N TRP A 37 -1.14 -5.73 -10.09
CA TRP A 37 0.18 -5.11 -10.13
C TRP A 37 0.10 -3.60 -10.25
N VAL A 38 0.88 -2.90 -9.43
CA VAL A 38 1.04 -1.44 -9.46
C VAL A 38 2.52 -1.14 -9.30
N SER A 39 3.00 -0.14 -10.03
CA SER A 39 4.37 0.34 -9.98
C SER A 39 4.37 1.85 -10.25
N ASN A 40 5.35 2.56 -9.68
CA ASN A 40 5.62 3.96 -10.02
C ASN A 40 6.16 4.10 -11.46
N LEU A 41 6.81 3.05 -11.96
CA LEU A 41 7.36 2.98 -13.30
C LEU A 41 6.63 1.95 -14.16
N SER A 42 6.06 2.40 -15.26
CA SER A 42 5.34 1.54 -16.22
C SER A 42 6.27 0.56 -16.95
N THR A 43 7.55 0.89 -17.08
CA THR A 43 8.59 0.03 -17.70
C THR A 43 8.79 -1.28 -16.95
N VAL A 44 8.65 -1.27 -15.62
CA VAL A 44 8.78 -2.44 -14.75
C VAL A 44 7.65 -3.44 -14.98
N LEU A 45 6.47 -2.95 -15.36
CA LEU A 45 5.27 -3.78 -15.62
C LEU A 45 5.11 -4.18 -17.09
N ALA A 46 6.07 -3.88 -17.95
CA ALA A 46 5.96 -4.14 -19.39
C ALA A 46 5.75 -5.62 -19.75
N ASP A 47 6.22 -6.54 -18.89
CA ASP A 47 6.09 -7.98 -19.12
C ASP A 47 4.90 -8.62 -18.38
N VAL A 48 4.14 -7.82 -17.62
CA VAL A 48 2.94 -8.27 -16.90
C VAL A 48 1.72 -8.18 -17.83
N PRO A 49 0.84 -9.19 -17.88
CA PRO A 49 -0.39 -9.11 -18.67
C PRO A 49 -1.22 -7.90 -18.27
N SER A 50 -1.76 -7.17 -19.26
CA SER A 50 -2.52 -5.94 -19.00
C SER A 50 -3.77 -6.14 -18.13
N GLU A 51 -4.26 -7.37 -18.03
CA GLU A 51 -5.41 -7.79 -17.21
C GLU A 51 -5.06 -7.81 -15.72
N ASP A 52 -3.79 -8.09 -15.41
CA ASP A 52 -3.28 -8.21 -14.05
C ASP A 52 -2.75 -6.87 -13.51
N ILE A 53 -2.68 -5.82 -14.34
CA ILE A 53 -2.25 -4.47 -13.92
C ILE A 53 -3.44 -3.70 -13.36
N LEU A 54 -3.33 -3.23 -12.11
CA LEU A 54 -4.36 -2.42 -11.47
C LEU A 54 -4.29 -0.97 -11.99
N GLY A 55 -5.44 -0.40 -12.33
CA GLY A 55 -5.57 1.05 -12.47
C GLY A 55 -4.98 1.63 -13.77
N LYS A 56 -5.43 1.15 -14.93
CA LYS A 56 -5.12 1.79 -16.24
C LYS A 56 -5.47 3.29 -16.30
N ASN A 57 -6.35 3.77 -15.40
CA ASN A 57 -6.95 5.12 -15.41
C ASN A 57 -6.84 5.89 -14.08
N THR A 58 -6.17 5.35 -13.05
CA THR A 58 -6.07 5.99 -11.73
C THR A 58 -4.70 5.73 -11.12
N SER A 59 -3.92 6.79 -10.89
CA SER A 59 -2.60 6.70 -10.24
C SER A 59 -2.67 6.36 -8.75
N THR A 60 -3.87 6.40 -8.17
CA THR A 60 -4.10 6.12 -6.75
C THR A 60 -4.61 4.70 -6.55
N SER A 61 -3.83 3.90 -5.82
CA SER A 61 -4.14 2.51 -5.47
C SER A 61 -4.09 2.32 -3.96
N LYS A 62 -4.77 1.31 -3.41
CA LYS A 62 -4.65 0.96 -1.99
C LYS A 62 -3.65 -0.17 -1.81
N ILE A 63 -2.64 0.04 -0.97
CA ILE A 63 -1.63 -0.94 -0.60
C ILE A 63 -1.66 -1.11 0.92
N LEU A 64 -1.87 -2.33 1.41
CA LEU A 64 -1.91 -2.63 2.85
C LEU A 64 -2.92 -1.77 3.65
N GLY A 65 -3.99 -1.31 2.99
CA GLY A 65 -4.98 -0.40 3.59
C GLY A 65 -4.61 1.09 3.56
N ILE A 66 -3.42 1.44 3.06
CA ILE A 66 -2.92 2.81 2.87
C ILE A 66 -3.16 3.22 1.41
N VAL A 67 -3.38 4.51 1.15
CA VAL A 67 -3.50 5.01 -0.23
C VAL A 67 -2.08 5.29 -0.75
N TRP A 68 -1.71 4.72 -1.88
CA TRP A 68 -0.46 4.99 -2.58
C TRP A 68 -0.77 5.70 -3.90
N ASP A 69 -0.17 6.87 -4.10
CA ASP A 69 -0.11 7.52 -5.40
C ASP A 69 1.15 7.07 -6.12
N SER A 70 1.01 6.16 -7.08
CA SER A 70 2.15 5.62 -7.82
C SER A 70 2.78 6.66 -8.73
N ALA A 71 2.08 7.73 -9.10
CA ALA A 71 2.63 8.76 -9.99
C ALA A 71 3.69 9.63 -9.30
N ASN A 72 3.49 9.92 -8.01
CA ASN A 72 4.41 10.74 -7.20
C ASN A 72 5.23 9.91 -6.21
N ASP A 73 5.00 8.59 -6.17
CA ASP A 73 5.56 7.67 -5.17
C ASP A 73 5.27 8.10 -3.71
N GLU A 74 4.04 8.57 -3.47
CA GLU A 74 3.63 9.10 -2.18
C GLU A 74 2.61 8.19 -1.49
N LEU A 75 2.88 7.87 -0.22
CA LEU A 75 1.91 7.20 0.65
C LEU A 75 1.05 8.25 1.36
N ALA A 76 -0.25 8.23 1.06
CA ALA A 76 -1.26 9.07 1.67
C ALA A 76 -2.06 8.30 2.74
N TYR A 77 -2.16 8.90 3.91
CA TYR A 77 -3.04 8.45 4.98
C TYR A 77 -4.24 9.39 5.07
N SER A 78 -5.45 8.85 5.07
CA SER A 78 -6.65 9.67 5.26
C SER A 78 -6.68 10.21 6.69
N VAL A 79 -6.41 11.51 6.84
CA VAL A 79 -6.49 12.21 8.12
C VAL A 79 -7.95 12.23 8.58
N LEU A 80 -8.17 11.85 9.84
CA LEU A 80 -9.49 11.72 10.44
C LEU A 80 -10.10 13.11 10.68
N SER A 81 -10.99 13.53 9.78
CA SER A 81 -11.65 14.83 9.80
C SER A 81 -12.78 14.97 10.83
N ASP A 82 -13.23 13.87 11.43
CA ASP A 82 -14.51 13.84 12.16
C ASP A 82 -14.36 13.90 13.70
N VAL A 83 -13.22 14.36 14.21
CA VAL A 83 -13.04 14.56 15.65
C VAL A 83 -13.38 16.00 15.98
N ASP A 84 -14.57 16.25 16.53
CA ASP A 84 -14.92 17.55 17.10
C ASP A 84 -14.14 17.74 18.41
N PRO A 85 -13.24 18.73 18.52
CA PRO A 85 -12.48 18.97 19.75
C PRO A 85 -13.37 19.29 20.97
N TRP A 86 -14.63 19.65 20.72
CA TRP A 86 -15.59 20.08 21.74
C TRP A 86 -16.63 19.01 22.07
N SER A 87 -16.61 17.85 21.41
CA SER A 87 -17.50 16.75 21.78
C SER A 87 -17.03 16.07 23.06
N ARG A 88 -17.99 15.64 23.90
CA ARG A 88 -17.71 14.76 25.03
C ARG A 88 -17.45 13.34 24.50
N ASP A 89 -16.25 13.15 23.99
CA ASP A 89 -15.87 11.87 23.41
C ASP A 89 -15.77 10.78 24.49
N THR A 90 -16.45 9.67 24.22
CA THR A 90 -16.32 8.46 25.03
C THR A 90 -14.98 7.78 24.75
N LYS A 91 -14.45 7.03 25.73
CA LYS A 91 -13.27 6.17 25.53
C LYS A 91 -13.39 5.28 24.28
N ARG A 92 -14.62 4.88 23.93
CA ARG A 92 -14.93 4.10 22.73
C ARG A 92 -14.71 4.88 21.42
N GLN A 93 -15.06 6.17 21.38
CA GLN A 93 -14.79 7.02 20.22
C GLN A 93 -13.30 7.25 20.03
N LEU A 94 -12.57 7.55 21.11
CA LEU A 94 -11.11 7.72 21.04
C LEU A 94 -10.42 6.46 20.48
N ILE A 95 -10.75 5.28 21.00
CA ILE A 95 -10.21 4.01 20.50
C ILE A 95 -10.59 3.80 19.04
N SER A 96 -11.83 4.07 18.66
CA SER A 96 -12.31 3.96 17.27
C SER A 96 -11.53 4.85 16.31
N VAL A 97 -11.25 6.10 16.71
CA VAL A 97 -10.44 7.05 15.93
C VAL A 97 -9.01 6.53 15.80
N THR A 98 -8.35 6.14 16.89
CA THR A 98 -6.99 5.60 16.83
C THR A 98 -6.90 4.30 16.01
N ALA A 99 -7.92 3.45 16.04
CA ALA A 99 -7.95 2.21 15.27
C ALA A 99 -8.10 2.43 13.76
N LYS A 100 -8.59 3.59 13.32
CA LYS A 100 -8.63 3.96 11.89
C LYS A 100 -7.24 4.32 11.36
N VAL A 101 -6.31 4.71 12.23
CA VAL A 101 -4.90 4.92 11.85
C VAL A 101 -4.23 3.55 11.81
N TYR A 102 -4.28 2.92 10.63
CA TYR A 102 -3.65 1.62 10.39
C TYR A 102 -2.26 1.83 9.79
N ASP A 103 -1.23 1.34 10.49
CA ASP A 103 0.17 1.44 10.08
C ASP A 103 0.88 0.09 10.27
N PRO A 104 0.71 -0.84 9.32
CA PRO A 104 1.31 -2.17 9.42
C PRO A 104 2.83 -2.15 9.26
N LEU A 105 3.39 -1.10 8.66
CA LEU A 105 4.82 -0.96 8.37
C LEU A 105 5.57 -0.09 9.39
N GLY A 106 4.87 0.63 10.25
CA GLY A 106 5.47 1.50 11.27
C GLY A 106 5.91 2.88 10.76
N HIS A 107 5.50 3.29 9.55
CA HIS A 107 5.90 4.58 8.97
C HIS A 107 5.32 5.79 9.71
N LEU A 108 4.14 5.64 10.32
CA LEU A 108 3.51 6.66 11.15
C LEU A 108 4.00 6.63 12.60
N SER A 109 4.78 5.62 13.00
CA SER A 109 5.28 5.49 14.37
C SER A 109 6.01 6.75 14.91
N PRO A 110 6.83 7.48 14.12
CA PRO A 110 7.47 8.72 14.57
C PRO A 110 6.50 9.89 14.81
N TYR A 111 5.33 9.84 14.17
CA TYR A 111 4.31 10.89 14.21
C TYR A 111 3.18 10.59 15.21
N LEU A 112 3.17 9.38 15.80
CA LEU A 112 2.17 8.94 16.76
C LEU A 112 2.63 9.22 18.19
N ILE A 113 1.92 10.12 18.88
CA ILE A 113 2.07 10.29 20.34
C ILE A 113 1.16 9.25 21.01
N LYS A 114 1.76 8.34 21.77
CA LYS A 114 0.99 7.40 22.60
C LYS A 114 0.33 8.16 23.75
N ALA A 115 -1.00 8.14 23.79
CA ALA A 115 -1.74 8.59 24.97
C ALA A 115 -1.45 7.64 26.15
N LYS A 116 -1.28 8.21 27.34
CA LYS A 116 -0.94 7.50 28.58
C LYS A 116 -2.19 7.02 29.32
#